data_AF-A0A1R1M1K3-F1
#
_entry.id   AF-A0A1R1M1K3-F1
#
_cell.length_a   1.000
_cell.length_b   1.000
_cell.length_c   1.000
_cell.angle_alpha   90.00
_cell.angle_beta   90.00
_cell.angle_gamma   90.00
#
_symmetry.space_group_name_H-M   'P 1'
#
loop_
_entity.id
_entity.type
_entity.pdbx_description
1 polymer ?
#
loop_
_entity_poly.entity_id
_entity_poly.type
_entity_poly.pdbx_seq_one_letter_code
_entity_poly.pdbx_strand_id
1 'polypeptide(L)'
;MIEQFHFLRPLWLAALLPVCVLVWGLWSAGNKSQWADLIKPELLSHLLDKHQVVSSRWPLAGVFAVWVIATIALAGPAWEKLPQPLYKKQSAVVLILDLSPSMLAQDMKPARIVHARHRLIDLLKSRQEGVAGLVVYAGDAHVLAPLSSDRETLLALIPSLDPSLMPVRGSRAEDAVATAMKLLTDAGHNNGDLVLITDGVAANARYEIQQKLAASNFRLSILGVGTSEGAPVPLSDGSYAKDRSGNIHLARLNSLELQQLATNLNGLYQDLKTDGSDTELLLQFLDQSDALLPSSDNNQLIEREFDLWNDAGSWLVLLLLPLVLLSHRRGWLLVVLIVPLVNPQPVYAFEWQDLWKNKNQQAIEAFEKGEHARAAELFDLPEWKGSAQYKSGDYQQAAESFAADKSADSWFNRGNALAKAGQLEEAVSAFEQALKVDPQMEDALFG
;
A
#
# COMPACT_ATOMS: atom_id res chain seq x y z
N MET A 1 -12.46 -23.57 15.11
CA MET A 1 -13.04 -23.41 13.76
C MET A 1 -14.56 -23.28 13.72
N ILE A 2 -15.35 -23.80 14.69
CA ILE A 2 -16.83 -23.65 14.67
C ILE A 2 -17.33 -22.40 15.42
N GLU A 3 -16.55 -21.83 16.35
CA GLU A 3 -16.99 -20.66 17.14
C GLU A 3 -17.14 -19.35 16.34
N GLN A 4 -16.66 -19.30 15.10
CA GLN A 4 -16.67 -18.08 14.26
C GLN A 4 -17.75 -18.09 13.19
N PHE A 5 -18.51 -19.18 13.06
CA PHE A 5 -19.55 -19.29 12.04
C PHE A 5 -20.78 -18.44 12.41
N HIS A 6 -21.12 -17.50 11.55
CA HIS A 6 -22.37 -16.75 11.65
C HIS A 6 -22.84 -16.32 10.26
N PHE A 7 -24.09 -15.86 10.18
CA PHE A 7 -24.65 -15.27 8.97
C PHE A 7 -24.49 -13.75 9.04
N LEU A 8 -23.94 -13.15 7.99
CA LEU A 8 -23.83 -11.70 7.86
C LEU A 8 -25.20 -11.02 7.77
N ARG A 9 -26.19 -11.74 7.23
CA ARG A 9 -27.55 -11.22 6.96
C ARG A 9 -28.62 -12.24 7.35
N PRO A 10 -28.82 -12.52 8.66
CA PRO A 10 -29.69 -13.60 9.12
C PRO A 10 -31.17 -13.42 8.75
N LEU A 11 -31.61 -12.19 8.46
CA LEU A 11 -32.98 -11.89 8.03
C LEU A 11 -33.39 -12.63 6.75
N TRP A 12 -32.44 -12.98 5.87
CA TRP A 12 -32.74 -13.75 4.67
C TRP A 12 -33.27 -15.15 4.98
N LEU A 13 -32.95 -15.74 6.13
CA LEU A 13 -33.47 -17.05 6.54
C LEU A 13 -35.00 -17.06 6.69
N ALA A 14 -35.63 -15.90 6.93
CA ALA A 14 -37.09 -15.78 6.94
C ALA A 14 -37.72 -16.15 5.59
N ALA A 15 -36.97 -16.04 4.48
CA ALA A 15 -37.42 -16.47 3.16
C ALA A 15 -37.64 -17.99 3.06
N LEU A 16 -37.21 -18.80 4.04
CA LEU A 16 -37.52 -20.23 4.09
C LEU A 16 -38.98 -20.53 4.42
N LEU A 17 -39.64 -19.69 5.20
CA LEU A 17 -41.04 -19.86 5.63
C LEU A 17 -42.03 -19.94 4.46
N PRO A 18 -42.05 -18.99 3.50
CA PRO A 18 -42.97 -19.06 2.37
C PRO A 18 -42.70 -20.29 1.48
N VAL A 19 -41.47 -20.82 1.45
CA VAL A 19 -41.16 -22.07 0.74
C VAL A 19 -41.93 -23.24 1.33
N CYS A 20 -41.82 -23.40 2.64
CA CYS A 20 -42.40 -24.52 3.36
C CYS A 20 -43.93 -24.52 3.19
N VAL A 21 -44.55 -23.34 3.26
CA VAL A 21 -46.00 -23.17 3.04
C VAL A 21 -46.39 -23.54 1.61
N LEU A 22 -45.63 -23.08 0.60
CA LEU A 22 -45.93 -23.35 -0.80
C LEU A 22 -45.78 -24.83 -1.14
N VAL A 23 -44.71 -25.49 -0.66
CA VAL A 23 -44.52 -26.94 -0.81
C VAL A 23 -45.62 -27.73 -0.12
N TRP A 24 -45.99 -27.35 1.11
CA TRP A 24 -47.07 -28.01 1.84
C TRP A 24 -48.43 -27.84 1.14
N GLY A 25 -48.72 -26.66 0.59
CA GLY A 25 -49.90 -26.40 -0.23
C GLY A 25 -49.95 -27.26 -1.49
N LEU A 26 -48.83 -27.37 -2.21
CA LEU A 26 -48.75 -28.21 -3.43
C LEU A 26 -48.78 -29.71 -3.12
N TRP A 27 -48.24 -30.14 -1.97
CA TRP A 27 -48.33 -31.53 -1.52
C TRP A 27 -49.75 -31.91 -1.08
N SER A 28 -50.45 -31.03 -0.38
CA SER A 28 -51.82 -31.25 0.09
C SER A 28 -52.87 -31.13 -1.02
N ALA A 29 -52.58 -30.36 -2.07
CA ALA A 29 -53.39 -30.29 -3.30
C ALA A 29 -53.26 -31.55 -4.19
N GLY A 30 -52.55 -32.58 -3.75
CA GLY A 30 -52.34 -33.82 -4.49
C GLY A 30 -53.63 -34.55 -4.87
N ASN A 31 -53.92 -34.55 -6.17
CA ASN A 31 -54.82 -35.45 -6.90
C ASN A 31 -56.31 -35.52 -6.48
N LYS A 32 -56.88 -34.44 -5.95
CA LYS A 32 -58.34 -34.24 -6.10
C LYS A 32 -58.60 -33.80 -7.53
N SER A 33 -58.80 -34.78 -8.41
CA SER A 33 -59.34 -34.54 -9.74
C SER A 33 -60.61 -33.71 -9.58
N GLN A 34 -60.63 -32.49 -10.11
CA GLN A 34 -61.82 -31.62 -10.11
C GLN A 34 -63.04 -32.31 -10.78
N TRP A 35 -62.81 -33.41 -11.51
CA TRP A 35 -63.82 -34.25 -12.13
C TRP A 35 -64.49 -35.25 -11.18
N ALA A 36 -63.91 -35.51 -10.00
CA ALA A 36 -64.46 -36.41 -8.99
C ALA A 36 -65.73 -35.84 -8.31
N ASP A 37 -65.87 -34.51 -8.26
CA ASP A 37 -67.05 -33.84 -7.69
C ASP A 37 -68.20 -33.67 -8.70
N LEU A 38 -67.95 -33.88 -10.01
CA LEU A 38 -68.91 -33.61 -11.09
C LEU A 38 -69.40 -34.86 -11.84
N ILE A 39 -68.77 -36.02 -11.66
CA ILE A 39 -69.08 -37.25 -12.42
C ILE A 39 -69.31 -38.44 -11.49
N LYS A 40 -70.37 -39.23 -11.74
CA LYS A 40 -70.67 -40.46 -10.99
C LYS A 40 -69.50 -41.48 -11.11
N PRO A 41 -69.07 -42.10 -10.00
CA PRO A 41 -67.83 -42.89 -9.92
C PRO A 41 -67.76 -44.10 -10.87
N GLU A 42 -68.91 -44.62 -11.30
CA GLU A 42 -69.03 -45.78 -12.19
C GLU A 42 -68.48 -45.49 -13.61
N LEU A 43 -68.72 -44.27 -14.13
CA LEU A 43 -68.32 -43.84 -15.48
C LEU A 43 -66.84 -43.39 -15.54
N LEU A 44 -66.26 -43.01 -14.40
CA LEU A 44 -64.90 -42.50 -14.31
C LEU A 44 -63.85 -43.57 -14.68
N SER A 45 -64.18 -44.84 -14.43
CA SER A 45 -63.31 -45.99 -14.66
C SER A 45 -63.10 -46.34 -16.14
N HIS A 46 -63.99 -45.88 -17.04
CA HIS A 46 -63.97 -46.20 -18.47
C HIS A 46 -63.59 -45.00 -19.36
N LEU A 47 -63.54 -43.78 -18.80
CA LEU A 47 -63.17 -42.55 -19.52
C LEU A 47 -61.71 -42.14 -19.31
N LEU A 48 -61.07 -42.61 -18.23
CA LEU A 48 -59.66 -42.36 -17.97
C LEU A 48 -58.82 -43.45 -18.62
N ASP A 49 -58.35 -43.16 -19.82
CA ASP A 49 -57.27 -43.90 -20.45
C ASP A 49 -56.08 -43.95 -19.46
N LYS A 50 -55.53 -45.14 -19.24
CA LYS A 50 -54.49 -45.45 -18.23
C LYS A 50 -53.12 -44.82 -18.54
N HIS A 51 -53.08 -43.68 -19.21
CA HIS A 51 -51.91 -42.82 -19.17
C HIS A 51 -51.90 -42.14 -17.79
N GLN A 52 -51.42 -42.88 -16.78
CA GLN A 52 -50.85 -42.27 -15.59
C GLN A 52 -49.75 -41.33 -16.08
N VAL A 53 -50.11 -40.07 -16.31
CA VAL A 53 -49.14 -38.98 -16.27
C VAL A 53 -48.71 -38.98 -14.81
N VAL A 54 -47.71 -39.80 -14.48
CA VAL A 54 -46.95 -39.70 -13.25
C VAL A 54 -46.40 -38.29 -13.32
N SER A 55 -47.12 -37.32 -12.73
CA SER A 55 -46.65 -35.95 -12.64
C SER A 55 -45.41 -36.06 -11.76
N SER A 56 -44.26 -36.11 -12.43
CA SER A 56 -42.99 -36.28 -11.76
C SER A 56 -42.88 -35.10 -10.82
N ARG A 57 -42.86 -35.36 -9.51
CA ARG A 57 -42.71 -34.33 -8.46
C ARG A 57 -41.26 -33.85 -8.33
N TRP A 58 -40.35 -34.43 -9.12
CA TRP A 58 -38.93 -34.06 -9.19
C TRP A 58 -38.62 -32.60 -9.57
N PRO A 59 -39.34 -31.91 -10.48
CA PRO A 59 -39.07 -30.50 -10.77
C PRO A 59 -39.49 -29.60 -9.60
N LEU A 60 -40.54 -29.96 -8.83
CA LEU A 60 -40.91 -29.24 -7.61
C LEU A 60 -39.83 -29.39 -6.52
N ALA A 61 -39.25 -30.59 -6.38
CA ALA A 61 -38.11 -30.82 -5.49
C ALA A 61 -36.86 -30.02 -5.93
N GLY A 62 -36.63 -29.87 -7.23
CA GLY A 62 -35.55 -29.04 -7.78
C GLY A 62 -35.71 -27.55 -7.48
N VAL A 63 -36.92 -27.00 -7.68
CA VAL A 63 -37.23 -25.60 -7.34
C VAL A 63 -37.06 -25.33 -5.84
N PHE A 64 -37.48 -26.28 -5.00
CA PHE A 64 -37.27 -26.22 -3.55
C PHE A 64 -35.78 -26.16 -3.20
N ALA A 65 -34.98 -27.07 -3.75
CA ALA A 65 -33.54 -27.12 -3.50
C ALA A 65 -32.84 -25.80 -3.90
N VAL A 66 -33.14 -25.29 -5.10
CA VAL A 66 -32.62 -24.00 -5.60
C VAL A 66 -32.95 -22.87 -4.63
N TRP A 67 -34.19 -22.80 -4.14
CA TRP A 67 -34.60 -21.71 -3.26
C TRP A 67 -33.94 -21.80 -1.88
N VAL A 68 -33.80 -23.01 -1.31
CA VAL A 68 -33.06 -23.20 -0.04
C VAL A 68 -31.60 -22.77 -0.18
N ILE A 69 -30.91 -23.23 -1.24
CA ILE A 69 -29.50 -22.88 -1.48
C ILE A 69 -29.33 -21.37 -1.71
N ALA A 70 -30.22 -20.75 -2.49
CA ALA A 70 -30.20 -19.30 -2.73
C ALA A 70 -30.42 -18.49 -1.44
N THR A 71 -31.31 -18.98 -0.55
CA THR A 71 -31.58 -18.33 0.73
C THR A 71 -30.38 -18.38 1.66
N ILE A 72 -29.68 -19.53 1.71
CA ILE A 72 -28.45 -19.68 2.50
C ILE A 72 -27.33 -18.82 1.88
N ALA A 73 -27.19 -18.77 0.56
CA ALA A 73 -26.24 -17.91 -0.13
C ALA A 73 -26.44 -16.42 0.20
N LEU A 74 -27.68 -15.95 0.19
CA LEU A 74 -28.03 -14.56 0.51
C LEU A 74 -27.89 -14.22 2.00
N ALA A 75 -28.06 -15.20 2.89
CA ALA A 75 -27.79 -15.03 4.31
C ALA A 75 -26.30 -14.78 4.60
N GLY A 76 -25.41 -15.12 3.66
CA GLY A 76 -23.98 -14.83 3.70
C GLY A 76 -23.30 -15.55 4.85
N PRO A 77 -23.11 -16.89 4.78
CA PRO A 77 -22.34 -17.61 5.78
C PRO A 77 -20.90 -17.11 5.78
N ALA A 78 -20.39 -16.77 6.96
CA ALA A 78 -19.03 -16.31 7.14
C ALA A 78 -18.31 -17.11 8.22
N TRP A 79 -17.06 -17.47 7.95
CA TRP A 79 -16.19 -18.23 8.85
C TRP A 79 -14.71 -17.82 8.78
N GLU A 80 -14.39 -16.79 8.00
CA GLU A 80 -13.03 -16.29 7.80
C GLU A 80 -13.04 -14.76 7.89
N LYS A 81 -12.07 -14.16 8.60
CA LYS A 81 -11.87 -12.71 8.65
C LYS A 81 -10.87 -12.29 7.57
N LEU A 82 -11.10 -11.16 6.92
CA LEU A 82 -10.18 -10.56 5.96
C LEU A 82 -9.28 -9.54 6.69
N PRO A 83 -7.96 -9.79 6.85
CA PRO A 83 -7.05 -8.80 7.40
C PRO A 83 -6.87 -7.67 6.38
N GLN A 84 -7.36 -6.47 6.69
CA GLN A 84 -7.02 -5.29 5.91
C GLN A 84 -5.83 -4.57 6.55
N PRO A 85 -4.71 -4.36 5.82
CA PRO A 85 -3.60 -3.57 6.31
C PRO A 85 -4.00 -2.10 6.32
N LEU A 86 -4.34 -1.59 7.50
CA LEU A 86 -4.41 -0.15 7.73
C LEU A 86 -2.99 0.35 8.00
N TYR A 87 -2.41 1.02 7.01
CA TYR A 87 -1.16 1.76 7.19
C TYR A 87 -1.42 2.93 8.16
N LYS A 88 -1.13 2.74 9.45
CA LYS A 88 -0.96 3.89 10.35
C LYS A 88 0.36 4.56 9.99
N LYS A 89 0.34 5.87 9.72
CA LYS A 89 1.56 6.66 9.58
C LYS A 89 2.37 6.55 10.86
N GLN A 90 3.55 5.96 10.79
CA GLN A 90 4.46 5.77 11.91
C GLN A 90 5.50 6.89 12.01
N SER A 91 5.11 8.14 11.73
CA SER A 91 6.00 9.27 12.00
C SER A 91 6.26 9.35 13.51
N ALA A 92 7.53 9.28 13.88
CA ALA A 92 7.99 9.45 15.24
C ALA A 92 8.52 10.86 15.43
N VAL A 93 7.97 11.56 16.42
CA VAL A 93 8.37 12.93 16.76
C VAL A 93 8.84 12.96 18.21
N VAL A 94 9.99 13.57 18.48
CA VAL A 94 10.41 13.90 19.84
C VAL A 94 10.34 15.41 20.03
N LEU A 95 9.47 15.82 20.94
CA LEU A 95 9.32 17.21 21.35
C LEU A 95 10.36 17.50 22.43
N ILE A 96 11.13 18.56 22.27
CA ILE A 96 12.20 18.97 23.17
C ILE A 96 11.86 20.36 23.70
N LEU A 97 11.64 20.48 25.01
CA LEU A 97 11.29 21.74 25.65
C LEU A 97 12.44 22.27 26.51
N ASP A 98 12.84 23.51 26.24
CA ASP A 98 13.76 24.26 27.08
C ASP A 98 13.07 24.69 28.39
N LEU A 99 13.67 24.30 29.51
CA LEU A 99 13.28 24.65 30.88
C LEU A 99 14.39 25.44 31.59
N SER A 100 15.27 26.11 30.84
CA SER A 100 16.26 27.01 31.39
C SER A 100 15.60 28.28 31.98
N PRO A 101 16.28 28.98 32.91
CA PRO A 101 15.71 30.17 33.55
C PRO A 101 15.26 31.26 32.57
N SER A 102 15.88 31.38 31.39
CA SER A 102 15.53 32.41 30.39
C SER A 102 14.12 32.27 29.83
N MET A 103 13.54 31.07 29.90
CA MET A 103 12.14 30.80 29.56
C MET A 103 11.12 31.41 30.55
N LEU A 104 11.58 31.97 31.67
CA LEU A 104 10.75 32.77 32.59
C LEU A 104 10.62 34.24 32.17
N ALA A 105 11.36 34.68 31.14
CA ALA A 105 11.26 36.04 30.63
C ALA A 105 9.83 36.37 30.14
N GLN A 106 9.46 37.63 30.26
CA GLN A 106 8.07 38.12 30.07
C GLN A 106 7.91 39.09 28.88
N ASP A 107 8.82 39.03 27.90
CA ASP A 107 8.64 39.68 26.60
C ASP A 107 7.38 39.21 25.87
N MET A 108 6.94 37.97 26.12
CA MET A 108 5.62 37.46 25.77
C MET A 108 4.81 37.18 27.04
N LYS A 109 3.82 38.04 27.35
CA LYS A 109 2.99 37.89 28.55
C LYS A 109 2.13 36.62 28.49
N PRO A 110 2.03 35.82 29.57
CA PRO A 110 2.62 36.06 30.89
C PRO A 110 4.11 35.68 31.01
N ALA A 111 4.57 34.62 30.35
CA ALA A 111 5.99 34.25 30.24
C ALA A 111 6.21 33.33 29.02
N ARG A 112 7.45 33.28 28.50
CA ARG A 112 7.83 32.41 27.36
C ARG A 112 7.42 30.95 27.58
N ILE A 113 7.70 30.38 28.75
CA ILE A 113 7.37 28.99 29.09
C ILE A 113 5.86 28.70 29.02
N VAL A 114 5.02 29.67 29.36
CA VAL A 114 3.56 29.48 29.31
C VAL A 114 3.11 29.33 27.86
N HIS A 115 3.64 30.19 26.97
CA HIS A 115 3.39 30.08 25.53
C HIS A 115 3.95 28.80 24.94
N ALA A 116 5.16 28.39 25.32
CA ALA A 116 5.76 27.15 24.87
C ALA A 116 4.92 25.92 25.27
N ARG A 117 4.39 25.87 26.51
CA ARG A 117 3.50 24.78 26.97
C ARG A 117 2.19 24.75 26.21
N HIS A 118 1.54 25.90 26.03
CA HIS A 118 0.30 25.98 25.24
C HIS A 118 0.53 25.51 23.81
N ARG A 119 1.65 25.93 23.21
CA ARG A 119 2.03 25.54 21.86
C ARG A 119 2.25 24.04 21.72
N LEU A 120 2.90 23.43 22.71
CA LEU A 120 3.14 21.99 22.74
C LEU A 120 1.81 21.22 22.90
N ILE A 121 0.89 21.73 23.74
CA ILE A 121 -0.47 21.20 23.86
C ILE A 121 -1.23 21.28 22.53
N ASP A 122 -1.17 22.43 21.85
CA ASP A 122 -1.86 22.64 20.57
C ASP A 122 -1.30 21.73 19.47
N LEU A 123 0.02 21.54 19.43
CA LEU A 123 0.67 20.61 18.51
C LEU A 123 0.19 19.17 18.75
N LEU A 124 0.17 18.71 20.01
CA LEU A 124 -0.27 17.35 20.35
C LEU A 124 -1.77 17.12 20.11
N LYS A 125 -2.62 18.13 20.32
CA LYS A 125 -4.06 18.02 20.05
C LYS A 125 -4.36 17.95 18.55
N SER A 126 -3.65 18.74 17.76
CA SER A 126 -3.84 18.81 16.31
C SER A 126 -3.25 17.61 15.57
N ARG A 127 -2.22 16.95 16.12
CA ARG A 127 -1.63 15.74 15.56
C ARG A 127 -2.50 14.51 15.86
N GLN A 128 -3.10 13.92 14.82
CA GLN A 128 -4.04 12.79 14.97
C GLN A 128 -3.37 11.40 14.90
N GLU A 129 -2.19 11.31 14.27
CA GLU A 129 -1.50 10.05 14.00
C GLU A 129 -0.01 10.11 14.38
N GLY A 130 0.64 8.95 14.44
CA GLY A 130 2.05 8.78 14.82
C GLY A 130 2.30 8.67 16.33
N VAL A 131 3.57 8.50 16.69
CA VAL A 131 4.04 8.43 18.09
C VAL A 131 4.78 9.69 18.46
N ALA A 132 4.67 10.12 19.72
CA ALA A 132 5.34 11.30 20.24
C ALA A 132 6.06 10.97 21.55
N GLY A 133 7.28 11.50 21.70
CA GLY A 133 8.04 11.50 22.96
C GLY A 133 8.28 12.93 23.44
N LEU A 134 8.60 13.09 24.72
CA LEU A 134 8.88 14.40 25.31
C LEU A 134 10.18 14.37 26.11
N VAL A 135 11.11 15.23 25.72
CA VAL A 135 12.38 15.50 26.40
C VAL A 135 12.34 16.92 26.93
N VAL A 136 12.84 17.13 28.13
CA VAL A 136 13.00 18.46 28.73
C VAL A 136 14.47 18.67 29.06
N TYR A 137 14.93 19.92 28.99
CA TYR A 137 16.33 20.21 29.31
C TYR A 137 16.55 21.58 29.93
N ALA A 138 17.65 21.70 30.67
CA ALA A 138 18.23 22.95 31.12
C ALA A 138 19.76 22.77 31.16
N GLY A 139 20.38 22.63 32.34
CA GLY A 139 21.79 22.28 32.46
C GLY A 139 22.09 20.80 32.15
N ASP A 140 21.06 19.96 32.13
CA ASP A 140 21.06 18.55 31.73
C ASP A 140 19.74 18.23 31.00
N ALA A 141 19.65 17.07 30.36
CA ALA A 141 18.48 16.64 29.60
C ALA A 141 17.86 15.36 30.15
N HIS A 142 16.52 15.29 30.18
CA HIS A 142 15.77 14.16 30.73
C HIS A 142 14.59 13.78 29.82
N VAL A 143 14.37 12.47 29.66
CA VAL A 143 13.17 11.94 29.01
C VAL A 143 12.02 12.01 30.01
N LEU A 144 11.04 12.87 29.74
CA LEU A 144 9.85 12.99 30.56
C LEU A 144 8.79 11.97 30.18
N ALA A 145 8.68 11.65 28.88
CA ALA A 145 7.79 10.64 28.39
C ALA A 145 8.41 9.88 27.21
N PRO A 146 8.35 8.53 27.22
CA PRO A 146 8.83 7.72 26.10
C PRO A 146 7.94 7.90 24.86
N LEU A 147 8.40 7.42 23.70
CA LEU A 147 7.61 7.42 22.47
C LEU A 147 6.34 6.57 22.67
N SER A 148 5.20 7.21 22.51
CA SER A 148 3.89 6.57 22.63
C SER A 148 2.87 7.23 21.71
N SER A 149 1.83 6.47 21.34
CA SER A 149 0.63 7.03 20.71
C SER A 149 -0.37 7.59 21.73
N ASP A 150 -0.12 7.41 23.03
CA ASP A 150 -0.97 7.94 24.10
C ASP A 150 -0.67 9.43 24.36
N ARG A 151 -1.34 10.27 23.59
CA ARG A 151 -1.26 11.73 23.72
C ARG A 151 -1.86 12.25 25.03
N GLU A 152 -2.83 11.57 25.62
CA GLU A 152 -3.52 12.08 26.82
C GLU A 152 -2.57 12.10 28.01
N THR A 153 -1.70 11.10 28.11
CA THR A 153 -0.61 11.09 29.11
C THR A 153 0.33 12.28 28.94
N LEU A 154 0.76 12.59 27.70
CA LEU A 154 1.58 13.78 27.43
C LEU A 154 0.85 15.07 27.82
N LEU A 155 -0.41 15.21 27.40
CA LEU A 155 -1.27 16.36 27.69
C LEU A 155 -1.47 16.58 29.20
N ALA A 156 -1.47 15.52 30.00
CA ALA A 156 -1.55 15.62 31.45
C ALA A 156 -0.25 16.10 32.11
N LEU A 157 0.92 15.82 31.51
CA LEU A 157 2.22 16.18 32.07
C LEU A 157 2.61 17.63 31.80
N ILE A 158 2.31 18.13 30.60
CA ILE A 158 2.79 19.44 30.12
C ILE A 158 2.42 20.63 31.02
N PRO A 159 1.18 20.75 31.56
CA PRO A 159 0.81 21.90 32.39
C PRO A 159 1.64 22.06 33.67
N SER A 160 2.30 20.99 34.12
CA SER A 160 3.14 21.00 35.32
C SER A 160 4.60 21.41 35.05
N LEU A 161 5.00 21.55 33.78
CA LEU A 161 6.38 21.85 33.43
C LEU A 161 6.78 23.25 33.84
N ASP A 162 7.86 23.35 34.60
CA ASP A 162 8.41 24.58 35.13
C ASP A 162 9.95 24.45 35.23
N PRO A 163 10.72 25.53 34.96
CA PRO A 163 12.18 25.55 35.12
C PRO A 163 12.71 25.07 36.48
N SER A 164 11.92 25.21 37.55
CA SER A 164 12.30 24.75 38.89
C SER A 164 12.36 23.22 39.04
N LEU A 165 11.78 22.46 38.10
CA LEU A 165 11.88 21.00 38.09
C LEU A 165 13.28 20.49 37.72
N MET A 166 14.07 21.31 37.03
CA MET A 166 15.38 20.88 36.53
C MET A 166 16.45 20.96 37.63
N PRO A 167 17.22 19.88 37.87
CA PRO A 167 18.20 19.83 38.95
C PRO A 167 19.42 20.72 38.67
N VAL A 168 19.82 20.83 37.40
CA VAL A 168 20.99 21.61 36.98
C VAL A 168 20.52 22.82 36.17
N ARG A 169 20.93 24.01 36.62
CA ARG A 169 20.71 25.24 35.84
C ARG A 169 21.68 25.31 34.67
N GLY A 170 21.20 25.77 33.52
CA GLY A 170 21.98 25.93 32.30
C GLY A 170 21.07 25.82 31.06
N SER A 171 21.68 25.76 29.89
CA SER A 171 21.00 25.43 28.63
C SER A 171 21.95 24.60 27.77
N ARG A 172 21.76 23.28 27.82
CA ARG A 172 22.54 22.24 27.12
C ARG A 172 21.67 21.55 26.08
N ALA A 173 21.32 22.30 25.03
CA ALA A 173 20.48 21.78 23.94
C ALA A 173 21.13 20.59 23.22
N GLU A 174 22.46 20.51 23.18
CA GLU A 174 23.20 19.42 22.57
C GLU A 174 22.95 18.06 23.24
N ASP A 175 22.82 18.05 24.57
CA ASP A 175 22.47 16.85 25.33
C ASP A 175 21.01 16.47 25.12
N ALA A 176 20.12 17.48 25.01
CA ALA A 176 18.70 17.28 24.78
C ALA A 176 18.45 16.63 23.41
N VAL A 177 19.11 17.14 22.37
CA VAL A 177 19.07 16.56 21.03
C VAL A 177 19.65 15.15 21.03
N ALA A 178 20.79 14.92 21.69
CA ALA A 178 21.38 13.57 21.78
C ALA A 178 20.45 12.58 22.51
N THR A 179 19.78 13.02 23.58
CA THR A 179 18.81 12.22 24.33
C THR A 179 17.58 11.90 23.50
N ALA A 180 17.08 12.88 22.73
CA ALA A 180 15.96 12.69 21.82
C ALA A 180 16.28 11.72 20.66
N MET A 181 17.48 11.84 20.07
CA MET A 181 17.98 10.89 19.07
C MET A 181 18.05 9.48 19.66
N LYS A 182 18.62 9.34 20.87
CA LYS A 182 18.69 8.06 21.57
C LYS A 182 17.30 7.46 21.81
N LEU A 183 16.33 8.28 22.22
CA LEU A 183 14.96 7.85 22.44
C LEU A 183 14.32 7.30 21.15
N LEU A 184 14.54 7.96 20.00
CA LEU A 184 14.10 7.47 18.69
C LEU A 184 14.77 6.15 18.32
N THR A 185 16.10 6.06 18.44
CA THR A 185 16.85 4.86 18.08
C THR A 185 16.53 3.67 18.97
N ASP A 186 16.38 3.89 20.28
CA ASP A 186 16.04 2.83 21.26
C ASP A 186 14.62 2.27 21.01
N ALA A 187 13.73 3.08 20.42
CA ALA A 187 12.40 2.67 19.97
C ALA A 187 12.37 2.04 18.56
N GLY A 188 13.52 1.88 17.91
CA GLY A 188 13.64 1.26 16.58
C GLY A 188 13.36 2.21 15.40
N HIS A 189 13.28 3.52 15.64
CA HIS A 189 13.11 4.53 14.59
C HIS A 189 14.48 5.03 14.09
N ASN A 190 14.83 4.68 12.85
CA ASN A 190 16.05 5.12 12.18
C ASN A 190 15.89 6.47 11.46
N ASN A 191 14.67 6.99 11.42
CA ASN A 191 14.27 8.30 10.91
C ASN A 191 13.26 8.90 11.89
N GLY A 192 13.11 10.23 11.86
CA GLY A 192 12.20 10.90 12.78
C GLY A 192 12.48 12.39 12.89
N ASP A 193 11.55 13.06 13.54
CA ASP A 193 11.55 14.51 13.67
C ASP A 193 11.82 14.93 15.11
N LEU A 194 12.74 15.87 15.29
CA LEU A 194 13.01 16.53 16.54
C LEU A 194 12.46 17.94 16.46
N VAL A 195 11.64 18.34 17.44
CA VAL A 195 11.10 19.69 17.53
C VAL A 195 11.63 20.34 18.79
N LEU A 196 12.59 21.26 18.63
CA LEU A 196 13.20 22.00 19.73
C LEU A 196 12.47 23.32 19.96
N ILE A 197 11.93 23.50 21.15
CA ILE A 197 11.25 24.72 21.59
C ILE A 197 12.15 25.42 22.59
N THR A 198 12.79 26.51 22.16
CA THR A 198 13.83 27.21 22.93
C THR A 198 13.87 28.69 22.58
N ASP A 199 14.48 29.50 23.45
CA ASP A 199 14.79 30.90 23.17
C ASP A 199 16.21 31.10 22.59
N GLY A 200 17.04 30.05 22.53
CA GLY A 200 18.37 30.15 21.98
C GLY A 200 19.23 28.89 22.20
N VAL A 201 20.24 28.74 21.35
CA VAL A 201 21.23 27.66 21.48
C VAL A 201 22.63 28.27 21.43
N ALA A 202 23.48 27.93 22.41
CA ALA A 202 24.84 28.45 22.49
C ALA A 202 25.71 27.98 21.28
N ALA A 203 26.69 28.78 20.88
CA ALA A 203 27.48 28.51 19.66
C ALA A 203 28.19 27.15 19.66
N ASN A 204 28.74 26.72 20.80
CA ASN A 204 29.33 25.39 20.96
C ASN A 204 28.29 24.28 20.80
N ALA A 205 27.12 24.44 21.43
CA ALA A 205 26.02 23.49 21.34
C ALA A 205 25.52 23.34 19.89
N ARG A 206 25.39 24.44 19.14
CA ARG A 206 24.99 24.41 17.72
C ARG A 206 25.93 23.55 16.88
N TYR A 207 27.24 23.69 17.09
CA TYR A 207 28.25 22.91 16.36
C TYR A 207 28.16 21.41 16.69
N GLU A 208 27.98 21.05 17.96
CA GLU A 208 27.82 19.66 18.39
C GLU A 208 26.54 19.02 17.85
N ILE A 209 25.43 19.76 17.88
CA ILE A 209 24.14 19.34 17.30
C ILE A 209 24.31 19.06 15.81
N GLN A 210 24.98 19.97 15.08
CA GLN A 210 25.24 19.80 13.65
C GLN A 210 26.03 18.53 13.34
N GLN A 211 27.10 18.26 14.10
CA GLN A 211 27.88 17.04 13.90
C GLN A 211 27.10 15.76 14.17
N LYS A 212 26.31 15.73 15.24
CA LYS A 212 25.52 14.54 15.62
C LYS A 212 24.43 14.24 14.61
N LEU A 213 23.74 15.27 14.12
CA LEU A 213 22.61 15.10 13.20
C LEU A 213 23.04 14.94 11.73
N ALA A 214 24.17 15.51 11.31
CA ALA A 214 24.67 15.38 9.94
C ALA A 214 24.94 13.92 9.52
N ALA A 215 25.21 13.03 10.48
CA ALA A 215 25.42 11.60 10.24
C ALA A 215 24.15 10.75 10.37
N SER A 216 22.99 11.36 10.60
CA SER A 216 21.72 10.66 10.90
C SER A 216 20.61 11.07 9.93
N ASN A 217 19.55 10.27 9.83
CA ASN A 217 18.35 10.60 9.06
C ASN A 217 17.31 11.37 9.87
N PHE A 218 17.73 11.98 10.98
CA PHE A 218 16.86 12.77 11.84
C PHE A 218 16.88 14.23 11.41
N ARG A 219 15.71 14.88 11.49
CA ARG A 219 15.55 16.30 11.15
C ARG A 219 15.32 17.11 12.42
N LEU A 220 15.88 18.32 12.48
CA LEU A 220 15.69 19.21 13.62
C LEU A 220 14.95 20.47 13.22
N SER A 221 13.67 20.53 13.59
CA SER A 221 12.86 21.74 13.53
C SER A 221 12.98 22.51 14.84
N ILE A 222 12.96 23.84 14.76
CA ILE A 222 13.15 24.73 15.90
C ILE A 222 12.02 25.74 15.95
N LEU A 223 11.39 25.85 17.11
CA LEU A 223 10.40 26.85 17.44
C LEU A 223 11.02 27.86 18.41
N GLY A 224 11.36 29.04 17.88
CA GLY A 224 11.97 30.12 18.64
C GLY A 224 10.97 30.83 19.54
N VAL A 225 11.25 30.92 20.84
CA VAL A 225 10.37 31.56 21.81
C VAL A 225 10.99 32.86 22.34
N GLY A 226 10.25 33.97 22.20
CA GLY A 226 10.66 35.29 22.69
C GLY A 226 10.87 36.31 21.58
N THR A 227 11.50 37.43 21.92
CA THR A 227 11.75 38.56 21.02
C THR A 227 13.25 38.87 20.92
N SER A 228 13.64 39.50 19.81
CA SER A 228 15.01 39.96 19.57
C SER A 228 15.43 41.12 20.50
N GLU A 229 14.48 41.94 20.95
CA GLU A 229 14.70 42.98 21.96
C GLU A 229 15.11 42.36 23.30
N GLY A 230 14.49 41.22 23.62
CA GLY A 230 14.69 40.46 24.84
C GLY A 230 14.03 41.06 26.07
N ALA A 231 14.06 40.30 27.17
CA ALA A 231 13.50 40.71 28.44
C ALA A 231 14.38 40.25 29.61
N PRO A 232 14.30 40.96 30.76
CA PRO A 232 15.00 40.53 31.97
C PRO A 232 14.39 39.24 32.50
N VAL A 233 15.24 38.35 33.01
CA VAL A 233 14.82 37.06 33.54
C VAL A 233 14.49 37.20 35.02
N PRO A 234 13.23 37.00 35.45
CA PRO A 234 12.85 37.12 36.85
C PRO A 234 13.35 35.92 37.67
N LEU A 235 13.78 36.17 38.91
CA LEU A 235 14.06 35.14 39.91
C LEU A 235 12.91 35.03 40.91
N SER A 236 12.89 33.92 41.65
CA SER A 236 11.88 33.63 42.68
C SER A 236 11.84 34.66 43.83
N ASP A 237 12.91 35.42 44.03
CA ASP A 237 13.00 36.48 45.04
C ASP A 237 12.49 37.85 44.55
N GLY A 238 11.96 37.92 43.32
CA GLY A 238 11.50 39.15 42.70
C GLY A 238 12.61 40.02 42.11
N SER A 239 13.86 39.59 42.19
CA SER A 239 14.99 40.23 41.51
C SER A 239 15.13 39.73 40.07
N TYR A 240 16.04 40.34 39.30
CA TYR A 240 16.35 39.91 37.92
C TYR A 240 17.73 39.27 37.86
N ALA A 241 17.89 38.32 36.93
CA ALA A 241 19.17 37.66 36.71
C ALA A 241 20.22 38.70 36.33
N LYS A 242 21.43 38.54 36.87
CA LYS A 242 22.54 39.44 36.61
C LYS A 242 23.67 38.71 35.89
N ASP A 243 24.36 39.41 35.01
CA ASP A 243 25.56 38.92 34.36
C ASP A 243 26.77 38.94 35.32
N ARG A 244 27.92 38.46 34.85
CA ARG A 244 29.18 38.45 35.62
C ARG A 244 29.67 39.86 36.02
N SER A 245 29.17 40.89 35.34
CA SER A 245 29.51 42.29 35.57
C SER A 245 28.52 42.98 36.53
N GLY A 246 27.49 42.27 37.00
CA GLY A 246 26.47 42.79 37.91
C GLY A 246 25.32 43.54 37.21
N ASN A 247 25.30 43.61 35.88
CA ASN A 247 24.21 44.22 35.12
C ASN A 247 23.06 43.23 34.94
N ILE A 248 21.85 43.74 34.72
CA ILE A 248 20.68 42.89 34.44
C ILE A 248 20.90 42.12 33.14
N HIS A 249 20.83 40.80 33.21
CA HIS A 249 20.91 39.90 32.07
C HIS A 249 19.58 39.91 31.30
N LEU A 250 19.66 40.31 30.03
CA LEU A 250 18.53 40.31 29.11
C LEU A 250 18.60 39.07 28.21
N ALA A 251 17.61 38.20 28.31
CA ALA A 251 17.48 37.03 27.45
C ALA A 251 16.90 37.47 26.11
N ARG A 252 17.63 37.26 25.00
CA ARG A 252 17.22 37.66 23.64
C ARG A 252 17.08 36.43 22.76
N LEU A 253 16.06 36.41 21.92
CA LEU A 253 15.91 35.41 20.87
C LEU A 253 16.82 35.77 19.69
N ASN A 254 17.74 34.88 19.33
CA ASN A 254 18.55 35.02 18.12
C ASN A 254 17.97 34.16 17.00
N SER A 255 16.94 34.69 16.33
CA SER A 255 16.20 33.96 15.30
C SER A 255 17.06 33.59 14.10
N LEU A 256 18.02 34.44 13.70
CA LEU A 256 18.88 34.19 12.55
C LEU A 256 19.75 32.94 12.75
N GLU A 257 20.38 32.80 13.91
CA GLU A 257 21.25 31.65 14.19
C GLU A 257 20.46 30.35 14.33
N LEU A 258 19.27 30.40 14.92
CA LEU A 258 18.37 29.25 15.02
C LEU A 258 17.81 28.84 13.65
N GLN A 259 17.48 29.82 12.81
CA GLN A 259 17.05 29.57 11.44
C GLN A 259 18.12 28.83 10.64
N GLN A 260 19.37 29.31 10.68
CA GLN A 260 20.50 28.65 10.03
C GLN A 260 20.71 27.22 10.54
N LEU A 261 20.58 27.01 11.86
CA LEU A 261 20.72 25.68 12.45
C LEU A 261 19.66 24.71 11.92
N ALA A 262 18.37 25.11 11.91
CA ALA A 262 17.29 24.25 11.45
C ALA A 262 17.40 23.95 9.95
N THR A 263 17.68 24.96 9.12
CA THR A 263 17.79 24.77 7.66
C THR A 263 18.95 23.86 7.27
N ASN A 264 20.07 23.93 7.99
CA ASN A 264 21.22 23.05 7.76
C ASN A 264 20.95 21.59 8.14
N LEU A 265 19.93 21.36 8.98
CA LEU A 265 19.55 20.06 9.52
C LEU A 265 18.21 19.57 8.96
N ASN A 266 17.90 20.03 7.74
CA ASN A 266 16.72 19.68 6.97
C ASN A 266 15.42 19.84 7.78
N GLY A 267 15.37 20.81 8.69
CA GLY A 267 14.21 21.13 9.52
C GLY A 267 13.66 22.51 9.25
N LEU A 268 12.53 22.82 9.91
CA LEU A 268 11.86 24.11 9.80
C LEU A 268 12.19 24.99 11.01
N TYR A 269 12.47 26.28 10.77
CA TYR A 269 12.50 27.29 11.82
C TYR A 269 11.25 28.16 11.76
N GLN A 270 10.66 28.41 12.92
CA GLN A 270 9.52 29.33 13.05
C GLN A 270 9.62 30.08 14.39
N ASP A 271 9.34 31.38 14.38
CA ASP A 271 9.10 32.13 15.62
C ASP A 271 7.72 31.77 16.16
N LEU A 272 7.62 31.57 17.47
CA LEU A 272 6.35 31.30 18.16
C LEU A 272 5.45 32.53 18.04
N LYS A 273 4.30 32.36 17.37
CA LYS A 273 3.30 33.41 17.19
C LYS A 273 2.14 33.20 18.14
N THR A 274 1.40 34.27 18.44
CA THR A 274 0.18 34.18 19.27
C THR A 274 -1.05 33.70 18.49
N ASP A 275 -0.99 33.70 17.15
CA ASP A 275 -2.12 33.43 16.24
C ASP A 275 -2.31 31.95 15.88
N GLY A 276 -1.33 31.09 16.14
CA GLY A 276 -1.48 29.65 15.87
C GLY A 276 -0.88 29.16 14.55
N SER A 277 -0.69 30.06 13.57
CA SER A 277 -0.20 29.75 12.21
C SER A 277 1.14 28.99 12.16
N ASP A 278 1.98 29.17 13.18
CA ASP A 278 3.23 28.43 13.38
C ASP A 278 3.02 26.92 13.60
N THR A 279 1.95 26.51 14.30
CA THR A 279 1.63 25.08 14.49
C THR A 279 1.21 24.42 13.19
N GLU A 280 0.39 25.08 12.37
CA GLU A 280 -0.09 24.50 11.11
C GLU A 280 1.07 24.26 10.14
N LEU A 281 1.98 25.23 9.99
CA LEU A 281 3.17 25.07 9.16
C LEU A 281 4.08 23.95 9.65
N LEU A 282 4.29 23.86 10.97
CA LEU A 282 5.10 22.79 11.56
C LEU A 282 4.43 21.42 11.36
N LEU A 283 3.12 21.29 11.57
CA LEU A 283 2.40 20.04 11.35
C LEU A 283 2.45 19.60 9.88
N GLN A 284 2.25 20.52 8.94
CA GLN A 284 2.39 20.21 7.51
C GLN A 284 3.79 19.70 7.18
N PHE A 285 4.83 20.29 7.79
CA PHE A 285 6.21 19.86 7.61
C PHE A 285 6.51 18.48 8.23
N LEU A 286 5.91 18.19 9.38
CA LEU A 286 6.00 16.88 10.04
C LEU A 286 5.24 15.80 9.26
N ASP A 287 4.09 16.12 8.67
CA ASP A 287 3.28 15.17 7.89
C ASP A 287 3.87 14.86 6.50
N GLN A 288 4.61 15.80 5.90
CA GLN A 288 5.28 15.62 4.61
C GLN A 288 6.53 14.73 4.70
N SER A 289 7.07 14.52 5.90
CA SER A 289 8.33 13.79 6.11
C SER A 289 8.24 12.31 5.76
N ASP A 290 7.09 11.71 6.03
CA ASP A 290 6.77 10.31 5.70
C ASP A 290 6.67 10.07 4.18
N ALA A 291 6.49 11.12 3.36
CA ALA A 291 6.35 10.97 1.90
C ALA A 291 7.69 11.00 1.13
N LEU A 292 8.74 11.56 1.73
CA LEU A 292 10.02 11.82 1.04
C LEU A 292 11.14 10.83 1.40
N LEU A 293 10.96 10.05 2.47
CA LEU A 293 11.92 9.02 2.88
C LEU A 293 11.27 7.65 2.68
N PRO A 294 11.79 6.78 1.79
CA PRO A 294 11.29 5.42 1.64
C PRO A 294 11.52 4.71 2.98
N SER A 295 10.42 4.53 3.71
CA SER A 295 10.39 3.83 4.99
C SER A 295 10.94 2.43 4.73
N SER A 296 12.13 2.15 5.25
CA SER A 296 12.74 0.83 5.18
C SER A 296 11.90 -0.12 6.02
N ASP A 297 11.07 -0.94 5.36
CA ASP A 297 10.45 -2.22 5.79
C ASP A 297 9.80 -2.37 7.18
N ASN A 298 9.81 -1.35 8.04
CA ASN A 298 9.24 -1.39 9.38
C ASN A 298 7.82 -0.82 9.42
N ASN A 299 7.01 -1.09 8.39
CA ASN A 299 5.56 -1.02 8.56
C ASN A 299 5.16 -2.18 9.46
N GLN A 300 5.32 -2.02 10.78
CA GLN A 300 4.56 -2.81 11.73
C GLN A 300 3.09 -2.55 11.42
N LEU A 301 2.50 -3.50 10.68
CA LEU A 301 1.08 -3.65 10.51
C LEU A 301 0.50 -3.75 11.91
N ILE A 302 0.05 -2.61 12.45
CA ILE A 302 -0.83 -2.65 13.61
C ILE A 302 -2.10 -3.28 13.05
N GLU A 303 -2.24 -4.58 13.25
CA GLU A 303 -3.46 -5.36 13.07
C GLU A 303 -4.54 -4.77 13.96
N ARG A 304 -5.08 -3.62 13.56
CA ARG A 304 -6.41 -3.24 13.99
C ARG A 304 -7.34 -4.10 13.15
N GLU A 305 -7.60 -5.30 13.65
CA GLU A 305 -8.62 -6.19 13.11
C GLU A 305 -9.94 -5.41 13.05
N PHE A 306 -10.26 -4.86 11.88
CA PHE A 306 -11.66 -4.61 11.58
C PHE A 306 -12.31 -5.96 11.29
N ASP A 307 -13.46 -6.22 11.90
CA ASP A 307 -14.27 -7.42 11.71
C ASP A 307 -14.93 -7.44 10.32
N LEU A 308 -14.14 -7.32 9.25
CA LEU A 308 -14.60 -7.57 7.88
C LEU A 308 -14.51 -9.07 7.63
N TRP A 309 -15.67 -9.71 7.72
CA TRP A 309 -15.83 -11.13 7.50
C TRP A 309 -15.98 -11.43 6.00
N ASN A 310 -15.31 -12.48 5.54
CA ASN A 310 -15.39 -12.98 4.17
C ASN A 310 -16.77 -13.61 3.93
N ASP A 311 -17.51 -13.11 2.95
CA ASP A 311 -18.82 -13.65 2.57
C ASP A 311 -18.64 -14.89 1.68
N ALA A 312 -18.77 -16.06 2.29
CA ALA A 312 -18.66 -17.32 1.58
C ALA A 312 -19.97 -17.74 0.86
N GLY A 313 -21.04 -16.94 0.97
CA GLY A 313 -22.30 -17.16 0.24
C GLY A 313 -22.13 -17.13 -1.27
N SER A 314 -21.12 -16.43 -1.77
CA SER A 314 -20.73 -16.41 -3.19
C SER A 314 -20.44 -17.81 -3.76
N TRP A 315 -19.81 -18.69 -2.98
CA TRP A 315 -19.52 -20.07 -3.40
C TRP A 315 -20.78 -20.92 -3.58
N LEU A 316 -21.83 -20.65 -2.79
CA LEU A 316 -23.10 -21.37 -2.90
C LEU A 316 -23.85 -21.04 -4.21
N VAL A 317 -23.55 -19.90 -4.85
CA VAL A 317 -24.10 -19.55 -6.17
C VAL A 317 -23.62 -20.53 -7.26
N LEU A 318 -22.40 -21.04 -7.16
CA LEU A 318 -21.89 -22.05 -8.10
C LEU A 318 -22.70 -23.35 -8.04
N LEU A 319 -23.22 -23.71 -6.86
CA LEU A 319 -24.07 -24.88 -6.67
C LEU A 319 -25.46 -24.70 -7.29
N LEU A 320 -25.94 -23.46 -7.46
CA LEU A 320 -27.20 -23.16 -8.14
C LEU A 320 -27.13 -23.35 -9.65
N LEU A 321 -25.98 -23.11 -10.28
CA LEU A 321 -25.80 -23.19 -11.73
C LEU A 321 -26.26 -24.52 -12.36
N PRO A 322 -25.83 -25.72 -11.89
CA PRO A 322 -26.27 -26.99 -12.46
C PRO A 322 -27.77 -27.25 -12.27
N LEU A 323 -28.35 -26.83 -11.14
CA LEU A 323 -29.78 -26.98 -10.88
C LEU A 323 -30.63 -26.12 -11.84
N VAL A 324 -30.19 -24.88 -12.10
CA VAL A 324 -30.85 -23.99 -13.07
C VAL A 324 -30.71 -24.54 -14.50
N LEU A 325 -29.53 -25.06 -14.86
CA LEU A 325 -29.30 -25.68 -16.18
C LEU A 325 -30.18 -26.91 -16.41
N LEU A 326 -30.39 -27.74 -15.39
CA LEU A 326 -31.27 -28.92 -15.45
C LEU A 326 -32.76 -28.56 -15.50
N SER A 327 -33.15 -27.39 -14.96
CA SER A 327 -34.53 -26.90 -15.00
C SER A 327 -34.98 -26.50 -16.41
N HIS A 328 -34.04 -26.08 -17.27
CA HIS A 328 -34.30 -25.67 -18.65
C HIS A 328 -34.29 -26.88 -19.60
N ARG A 329 -35.25 -27.79 -19.40
CA ARG A 329 -35.46 -28.99 -20.22
C ARG A 329 -35.99 -28.65 -21.62
N ARG A 330 -35.15 -27.99 -22.43
CA ARG A 330 -35.08 -28.04 -23.89
C ARG A 330 -33.64 -28.26 -24.40
N GLY A 331 -32.77 -28.86 -23.59
CA GLY A 331 -31.56 -29.58 -24.04
C GLY A 331 -30.47 -28.82 -24.82
N TRP A 332 -30.68 -27.57 -25.23
CA TRP A 332 -29.76 -26.85 -26.13
C TRP A 332 -28.52 -26.34 -25.40
N LEU A 333 -28.58 -26.10 -24.09
CA LEU A 333 -27.41 -25.64 -23.33
C LEU A 333 -26.41 -26.77 -23.02
N LEU A 334 -26.86 -28.03 -22.93
CA LEU A 334 -25.96 -29.19 -22.86
C LEU A 334 -25.20 -29.39 -24.17
N VAL A 335 -25.81 -29.05 -25.31
CA VAL A 335 -25.13 -29.04 -26.61
C VAL A 335 -24.07 -27.94 -26.66
N VAL A 336 -24.32 -26.74 -26.11
CA VAL A 336 -23.31 -25.66 -26.06
C VAL A 336 -22.10 -26.03 -25.18
N LEU A 337 -22.30 -26.83 -24.13
CA LEU A 337 -21.20 -27.32 -23.27
C LEU A 337 -20.46 -28.55 -23.82
N ILE A 338 -21.10 -29.37 -24.68
CA ILE A 338 -20.51 -30.60 -25.24
C ILE A 338 -19.95 -30.38 -26.67
N VAL A 339 -20.47 -29.43 -27.44
CA VAL A 339 -19.98 -29.10 -28.79
C VAL A 339 -18.49 -28.68 -28.84
N PRO A 340 -17.86 -28.08 -27.81
CA PRO A 340 -16.42 -27.85 -27.85
C PRO A 340 -15.60 -29.16 -27.78
N LEU A 341 -16.19 -30.26 -27.32
CA LEU A 341 -15.51 -31.57 -27.21
C LEU A 341 -15.61 -32.42 -28.49
N VAL A 342 -16.46 -32.05 -29.46
CA VAL A 342 -16.70 -32.85 -30.67
C VAL A 342 -15.89 -32.35 -31.88
N ASN A 343 -15.22 -31.20 -31.76
CA ASN A 343 -14.19 -30.79 -32.70
C ASN A 343 -12.81 -30.99 -32.07
N PRO A 344 -12.03 -32.02 -32.46
CA PRO A 344 -10.61 -32.01 -32.15
C PRO A 344 -10.00 -30.82 -32.90
N GLN A 345 -9.82 -29.70 -32.20
CA GLN A 345 -8.93 -28.66 -32.67
C GLN A 345 -7.52 -29.26 -32.74
N PRO A 346 -6.67 -28.82 -33.70
CA PRO A 346 -5.28 -29.25 -33.72
C PRO A 346 -4.69 -29.04 -32.33
N VAL A 347 -4.10 -30.09 -31.78
CA VAL A 347 -3.49 -30.11 -30.46
C VAL A 347 -2.47 -28.97 -30.40
N TYR A 348 -2.84 -27.86 -29.76
CA TYR A 348 -1.88 -26.90 -29.27
C TYR A 348 -1.32 -27.54 -28.00
N ALA A 349 -0.08 -28.00 -28.06
CA ALA A 349 0.65 -28.45 -26.88
C ALA A 349 0.67 -27.28 -25.88
N PHE A 350 -0.17 -27.39 -24.86
CA PHE A 350 -0.27 -26.43 -23.78
C PHE A 350 0.78 -26.82 -22.74
N GLU A 351 1.90 -26.09 -22.69
CA GLU A 351 2.90 -26.28 -21.64
C GLU A 351 2.61 -25.32 -20.49
N TRP A 352 2.79 -25.76 -19.24
CA TRP A 352 2.58 -24.94 -18.03
C TRP A 352 3.31 -23.58 -18.06
N GLN A 353 4.36 -23.46 -18.88
CA GLN A 353 5.15 -22.24 -19.05
C GLN A 353 4.42 -21.16 -19.86
N ASP A 354 3.50 -21.55 -20.76
CA ASP A 354 2.72 -20.64 -21.61
C ASP A 354 1.73 -19.76 -20.83
N LEU A 355 1.39 -20.15 -19.60
CA LEU A 355 0.55 -19.37 -18.69
C LEU A 355 1.25 -18.13 -18.12
N TRP A 356 2.58 -18.15 -18.06
CA TRP A 356 3.37 -17.15 -17.32
C TRP A 356 4.31 -16.35 -18.23
N LYS A 357 4.71 -16.90 -19.37
CA LYS A 357 5.62 -16.26 -20.32
C LYS A 357 5.10 -16.38 -21.73
N ASN A 358 5.16 -15.28 -22.48
CA ASN A 358 4.85 -15.32 -23.90
C ASN A 358 5.94 -16.07 -24.69
N LYS A 359 5.63 -16.53 -25.90
CA LYS A 359 6.57 -17.33 -26.72
C LYS A 359 7.90 -16.62 -26.99
N ASN A 360 7.88 -15.31 -27.21
CA ASN A 360 9.10 -14.53 -27.42
C ASN A 360 9.98 -14.46 -26.17
N GLN A 361 9.41 -14.39 -24.96
CA GLN A 361 10.17 -14.45 -23.70
C GLN A 361 10.78 -15.84 -23.51
N GLN A 362 10.04 -16.90 -23.84
CA GLN A 362 10.58 -18.26 -23.83
C GLN A 362 11.71 -18.43 -24.88
N ALA A 363 11.55 -17.82 -26.06
CA ALA A 363 12.55 -17.82 -27.13
C ALA A 363 13.84 -17.10 -26.72
N ILE A 364 13.74 -15.95 -26.03
CA ILE A 364 14.90 -15.22 -25.50
C ILE A 364 15.64 -16.08 -24.46
N GLU A 365 14.91 -16.71 -23.54
CA GLU A 365 15.54 -17.59 -22.53
C GLU A 365 16.21 -18.81 -23.17
N ALA A 366 15.58 -19.42 -24.18
CA ALA A 366 16.20 -20.50 -24.94
C ALA A 366 17.45 -20.01 -25.69
N PHE A 367 17.40 -18.81 -26.27
CA PHE A 367 18.51 -18.20 -26.99
C PHE A 367 19.71 -17.89 -26.07
N GLU A 368 19.47 -17.38 -24.86
CA GLU A 368 20.51 -17.12 -23.86
C GLU A 368 21.14 -18.41 -23.31
N LYS A 369 20.35 -19.49 -23.21
CA LYS A 369 20.83 -20.82 -22.80
C LYS A 369 21.61 -21.56 -23.89
N GLY A 370 21.73 -21.00 -25.09
CA GLY A 370 22.40 -21.62 -26.22
C GLY A 370 21.55 -22.64 -26.99
N GLU A 371 20.26 -22.75 -26.67
CA GLU A 371 19.29 -23.61 -27.36
C GLU A 371 18.76 -22.92 -28.62
N HIS A 372 19.65 -22.55 -29.54
CA HIS A 372 19.33 -21.67 -30.68
C HIS A 372 18.29 -22.28 -31.65
N ALA A 373 18.31 -23.60 -31.87
CA ALA A 373 17.31 -24.28 -32.70
C ALA A 373 15.89 -24.18 -32.09
N ARG A 374 15.77 -24.36 -30.77
CA ARG A 374 14.50 -24.20 -30.06
C ARG A 374 14.03 -22.75 -30.05
N ALA A 375 14.95 -21.80 -29.85
CA ALA A 375 14.64 -20.37 -29.89
C ALA A 375 14.07 -19.96 -31.26
N ALA A 376 14.61 -20.49 -32.36
CA ALA A 376 14.12 -20.23 -33.72
C ALA A 376 12.68 -20.70 -33.96
N GLU A 377 12.24 -21.77 -33.30
CA GLU A 377 10.85 -22.25 -33.38
C GLU A 377 9.88 -21.38 -32.58
N LEU A 378 10.38 -20.74 -31.50
CA LEU A 378 9.58 -19.96 -30.56
C LEU A 378 9.47 -18.47 -30.93
N PHE A 379 10.45 -17.91 -31.66
CA PHE A 379 10.41 -16.49 -32.08
C PHE A 379 9.35 -16.25 -33.16
N ASP A 380 8.46 -15.28 -32.89
CA ASP A 380 7.49 -14.81 -33.87
C ASP A 380 8.10 -13.74 -34.81
N LEU A 381 9.10 -12.98 -34.33
CA LEU A 381 9.74 -11.92 -35.11
C LEU A 381 10.79 -12.49 -36.08
N PRO A 382 10.70 -12.18 -37.39
CA PRO A 382 11.60 -12.76 -38.40
C PRO A 382 13.10 -12.47 -38.17
N GLU A 383 13.47 -11.29 -37.66
CA GLU A 383 14.87 -10.93 -37.41
C GLU A 383 15.48 -11.76 -36.26
N TRP A 384 14.74 -11.90 -35.16
CA TRP A 384 15.18 -12.71 -34.00
C TRP A 384 15.21 -14.19 -34.34
N LYS A 385 14.20 -14.65 -35.10
CA LYS A 385 14.17 -16.00 -35.64
C LYS A 385 15.35 -16.29 -36.56
N GLY A 386 15.65 -15.38 -37.50
CA GLY A 386 16.79 -15.48 -38.41
C GLY A 386 18.12 -15.51 -37.65
N SER A 387 18.25 -14.69 -36.60
CA SER A 387 19.45 -14.67 -35.74
C SER A 387 19.63 -15.99 -34.98
N ALA A 388 18.54 -16.58 -34.48
CA ALA A 388 18.55 -17.89 -33.85
C ALA A 388 18.92 -19.01 -34.84
N GLN A 389 18.35 -19.01 -36.05
CA GLN A 389 18.70 -19.96 -37.11
C GLN A 389 20.15 -19.82 -37.58
N TYR A 390 20.66 -18.59 -37.68
CA TYR A 390 22.06 -18.36 -38.04
C TYR A 390 22.99 -18.95 -37.00
N LYS A 391 22.67 -18.79 -35.70
CA LYS A 391 23.46 -19.37 -34.61
C LYS A 391 23.29 -20.88 -34.45
N SER A 392 22.16 -21.47 -34.87
CA SER A 392 21.99 -22.93 -34.91
C SER A 392 22.71 -23.59 -36.09
N GLY A 393 23.17 -22.80 -37.08
CA GLY A 393 23.84 -23.28 -38.28
C GLY A 393 22.89 -23.52 -39.47
N ASP A 394 21.61 -23.20 -39.32
CA ASP A 394 20.59 -23.31 -40.37
C ASP A 394 20.60 -22.08 -41.29
N TYR A 395 21.76 -21.84 -41.92
CA TYR A 395 22.04 -20.60 -42.67
C TYR A 395 21.06 -20.34 -43.83
N GLN A 396 20.57 -21.39 -44.48
CA GLN A 396 19.60 -21.25 -45.57
C GLN A 396 18.24 -20.74 -45.07
N GLN A 397 17.75 -21.27 -43.94
CA GLN A 397 16.51 -20.78 -43.34
C GLN A 397 16.68 -19.40 -42.70
N ALA A 398 17.86 -19.11 -42.13
CA ALA A 398 18.18 -17.79 -41.61
C ALA A 398 18.09 -16.73 -42.71
N ALA A 399 18.62 -17.01 -43.90
CA ALA A 399 18.53 -16.12 -45.05
C ALA A 399 17.08 -15.88 -45.50
N GLU A 400 16.21 -16.88 -45.41
CA GLU A 400 14.77 -16.74 -45.68
C GLU A 400 14.07 -15.90 -44.61
N SER A 401 14.36 -16.11 -43.33
CA SER A 401 13.79 -15.31 -42.24
C SER A 401 14.22 -13.84 -42.32
N PHE A 402 15.49 -13.57 -42.63
CA PHE A 402 15.98 -12.21 -42.89
C PHE A 402 15.47 -11.61 -44.22
N ALA A 403 14.83 -12.39 -45.09
CA ALA A 403 14.18 -11.85 -46.28
C ALA A 403 12.82 -11.19 -45.99
N ALA A 404 12.25 -11.41 -44.79
CA ALA A 404 10.92 -10.96 -44.44
C ALA A 404 10.85 -9.44 -44.19
N ASP A 405 11.95 -8.84 -43.71
CA ASP A 405 12.10 -7.39 -43.60
C ASP A 405 13.10 -6.84 -44.62
N LYS A 406 12.95 -5.56 -44.98
CA LYS A 406 13.76 -4.87 -46.00
C LYS A 406 14.65 -3.78 -45.40
N SER A 407 14.86 -3.78 -44.08
CA SER A 407 15.87 -2.92 -43.45
C SER A 407 17.27 -3.24 -43.95
N ALA A 408 18.18 -2.27 -43.83
CA ALA A 408 19.59 -2.46 -44.20
C ALA A 408 20.21 -3.62 -43.40
N ASP A 409 19.91 -3.69 -42.09
CA ASP A 409 20.38 -4.76 -41.20
C ASP A 409 19.86 -6.14 -41.61
N SER A 410 18.58 -6.25 -42.01
CA SER A 410 18.02 -7.52 -42.48
C SER A 410 18.67 -7.98 -43.79
N TRP A 411 18.94 -7.05 -44.73
CA TRP A 411 19.68 -7.36 -45.95
C TRP A 411 21.13 -7.79 -45.68
N PHE A 412 21.81 -7.09 -44.76
CA PHE A 412 23.17 -7.44 -44.36
C PHE A 412 23.22 -8.82 -43.68
N ASN A 413 22.33 -9.08 -42.73
CA ASN A 413 22.23 -10.36 -42.03
C ASN A 413 21.86 -11.51 -42.98
N ARG A 414 21.00 -11.24 -43.98
CA ARG A 414 20.73 -12.19 -45.07
C ARG A 414 21.98 -12.48 -45.89
N GLY A 415 22.76 -11.47 -46.25
CA GLY A 415 24.03 -11.63 -46.97
C GLY A 415 25.00 -12.53 -46.21
N ASN A 416 25.17 -12.28 -44.90
CA ASN A 416 25.98 -13.12 -44.01
C ASN A 416 25.49 -14.57 -43.96
N ALA A 417 24.17 -14.78 -43.86
CA ALA A 417 23.57 -16.11 -43.87
C ALA A 417 23.82 -16.85 -45.19
N LEU A 418 23.60 -16.19 -46.33
CA LEU A 418 23.86 -16.75 -47.66
C LEU A 418 25.34 -17.09 -47.88
N ALA A 419 26.24 -16.21 -47.42
CA ALA A 419 27.69 -16.45 -47.51
C ALA A 419 28.10 -17.71 -46.73
N LYS A 420 27.56 -17.89 -45.51
CA LYS A 420 27.78 -19.10 -44.71
C LYS A 420 27.12 -20.35 -45.30
N ALA A 421 26.02 -20.19 -46.05
CA ALA A 421 25.39 -21.26 -46.81
C ALA A 421 26.15 -21.62 -48.11
N GLY A 422 27.19 -20.87 -48.49
CA GLY A 422 27.96 -21.07 -49.72
C GLY A 422 27.36 -20.41 -50.97
N GLN A 423 26.30 -19.62 -50.81
CA GLN A 423 25.58 -18.90 -51.85
C GLN A 423 26.18 -17.49 -52.04
N LEU A 424 27.41 -17.44 -52.56
CA LEU A 424 28.22 -16.21 -52.59
C LEU A 424 27.65 -15.14 -53.54
N GLU A 425 27.09 -15.53 -54.68
CA GLU A 425 26.50 -14.58 -55.63
C GLU A 425 25.25 -13.90 -55.03
N GLU A 426 24.38 -14.67 -54.38
CA GLU A 426 23.20 -14.12 -53.71
C GLU A 426 23.59 -13.30 -52.47
N ALA A 427 24.67 -13.65 -51.77
CA ALA A 427 25.19 -12.89 -50.63
C ALA A 427 25.66 -11.49 -51.05
N VAL A 428 26.45 -11.39 -52.11
CA VAL A 428 26.90 -10.10 -52.67
C VAL A 428 25.69 -9.24 -53.06
N SER A 429 24.70 -9.84 -53.72
CA SER A 429 23.47 -9.12 -54.08
C SER A 429 22.74 -8.58 -52.84
N ALA A 430 22.68 -9.35 -51.75
CA ALA A 430 22.06 -8.90 -50.50
C ALA A 430 22.83 -7.73 -49.85
N PHE A 431 24.17 -7.77 -49.82
CA PHE A 431 24.99 -6.67 -49.32
C PHE A 431 24.83 -5.39 -50.16
N GLU A 432 24.75 -5.51 -51.49
CA GLU A 432 24.44 -4.36 -52.36
C GLU A 432 23.07 -3.76 -52.05
N GLN A 433 22.06 -4.57 -51.70
CA GLN A 433 20.76 -4.06 -51.28
C GLN A 433 20.85 -3.36 -49.92
N ALA A 434 21.63 -3.89 -48.97
CA ALA A 434 21.88 -3.23 -47.69
C ALA A 434 22.47 -1.82 -47.90
N LEU A 435 23.49 -1.70 -48.76
CA LEU A 435 24.12 -0.42 -49.10
C LEU A 435 23.22 0.54 -49.88
N LYS A 436 22.23 0.03 -50.61
CA LYS A 436 21.20 0.89 -51.24
C LYS A 436 20.24 1.48 -50.22
N VAL A 437 19.93 0.73 -49.17
CA VAL A 437 19.04 1.18 -48.09
C VAL A 437 19.80 2.10 -47.11
N ASP A 438 21.02 1.73 -46.74
CA ASP A 438 21.95 2.55 -45.96
C ASP A 438 23.34 2.61 -46.60
N PRO A 439 23.63 3.68 -47.37
CA PRO A 439 24.94 3.88 -48.01
C PRO A 439 26.11 4.08 -47.04
N GLN A 440 25.85 4.30 -45.74
CA GLN A 440 26.89 4.51 -44.73
C GLN A 440 27.21 3.23 -43.92
N MET A 441 26.58 2.09 -44.24
CA MET A 441 26.81 0.82 -43.56
C MET A 441 28.19 0.23 -43.94
N GLU A 442 29.22 0.59 -43.17
CA GLU A 442 30.61 0.16 -43.42
C GLU A 442 30.75 -1.37 -43.45
N ASP A 443 30.02 -2.09 -42.59
CA ASP A 443 30.09 -3.54 -42.51
C ASP A 443 29.67 -4.22 -43.83
N ALA A 444 28.70 -3.65 -44.55
CA ALA A 444 28.24 -4.17 -45.84
C ALA A 444 29.19 -3.83 -47.01
N LEU A 445 30.10 -2.86 -46.85
CA LEU A 445 31.13 -2.53 -47.86
C LEU A 445 32.24 -3.58 -47.93
N PHE A 446 32.50 -4.27 -46.82
CA PHE A 446 33.60 -5.24 -46.69
C PHE A 446 33.12 -6.70 -46.52
N GLY A 447 31.80 -6.91 -46.52
CA GLY A 447 31.12 -8.18 -46.26
C GLY A 447 31.17 -9.21 -47.39
#